data_AF-A0A4Q0GML6-F1
#
_entry.id   AF-A0A4Q0GML6-F1
#
_cell.length_a   1.000
_cell.length_b   1.000
_cell.length_c   1.000
_cell.angle_alpha   90.00
_cell.angle_beta   90.00
_cell.angle_gamma   90.00
#
_symmetry.space_group_name_H-M   'P 1'
#
loop_
_entity.id
_entity.type
_entity.pdbx_description
1 polymer ?
#
loop_
_entity_poly.entity_id
_entity_poly.type
_entity_poly.pdbx_seq_one_letter_code
_entity_poly.pdbx_strand_id
1 'polypeptide(L)'
;MTIHVESIVCTPWASATFVGTQHRLTIAADPVPGLREWIDALPDAEFMMRGHFVADLAVDRVETVDGRTHVAFAVLTLIDA
;
A
#
# COMPACT_ATOMS: atom_id res chain seq x y z
N MET A 1 -17.01 -2.83 11.49
CA MET A 1 -16.20 -1.96 10.61
C MET A 1 -14.90 -2.69 10.39
N THR A 2 -14.75 -3.35 9.25
CA THR A 2 -13.66 -4.29 9.00
C THR A 2 -12.94 -3.91 7.72
N ILE A 3 -11.62 -3.83 7.79
CA ILE A 3 -10.72 -3.73 6.63
C ILE A 3 -9.95 -5.05 6.61
N HIS A 4 -9.83 -5.67 5.44
CA HIS A 4 -9.03 -6.88 5.28
C HIS A 4 -8.20 -6.80 3.99
N VAL A 5 -7.07 -7.49 4.00
CA VAL A 5 -6.23 -7.67 2.83
C VAL A 5 -6.81 -8.81 2.00
N GLU A 6 -7.16 -8.52 0.75
CA GLU A 6 -7.65 -9.51 -0.21
C GLU A 6 -6.50 -10.21 -0.93
N SER A 7 -5.47 -9.45 -1.27
CA SER A 7 -4.28 -9.99 -1.93
C SER A 7 -3.04 -9.19 -1.61
N ILE A 8 -1.91 -9.89 -1.66
CA ILE A 8 -0.57 -9.30 -1.63
C ILE A 8 0.31 -10.07 -2.61
N VAL A 9 1.05 -9.33 -3.42
CA VAL A 9 2.09 -9.86 -4.30
C VAL A 9 3.37 -9.08 -4.03
N CYS A 10 4.45 -9.80 -3.72
CA CYS A 10 5.77 -9.23 -3.46
C CYS A 10 6.73 -9.67 -4.57
N THR A 11 7.33 -8.70 -5.26
CA THR A 11 8.31 -8.97 -6.32
C THR A 11 9.65 -8.37 -5.92
N PRO A 12 10.75 -9.15 -5.93
CA PRO A 12 12.09 -8.60 -5.74
C PRO A 12 12.35 -7.46 -6.72
N TRP A 13 12.96 -6.39 -6.23
CA TRP A 13 13.27 -5.21 -7.03
C TRP A 13 14.70 -4.75 -6.75
N ALA A 14 15.38 -4.28 -7.78
CA ALA A 14 16.71 -3.68 -7.65
C ALA A 14 16.94 -2.61 -8.72
N SER A 15 17.78 -1.64 -8.37
CA SER A 15 18.39 -0.67 -9.28
C SER A 15 19.91 -0.73 -9.16
N ALA A 16 20.63 0.23 -9.75
CA ALA A 16 22.08 0.32 -9.66
C ALA A 16 22.58 0.55 -8.21
N THR A 17 21.80 1.23 -7.37
CA THR A 17 22.23 1.66 -6.02
C THR A 17 21.33 1.15 -4.90
N PHE A 18 20.19 0.55 -5.23
CA PHE A 18 19.21 0.12 -4.24
C PHE A 18 18.70 -1.28 -4.51
N VAL A 19 18.40 -2.00 -3.44
CA VAL A 19 17.72 -3.30 -3.47
C VAL A 19 16.50 -3.22 -2.57
N GLY A 20 15.43 -3.89 -2.96
CA GLY A 20 14.16 -3.79 -2.29
C GLY A 20 13.14 -4.81 -2.75
N THR A 21 11.88 -4.48 -2.50
CA THR A 21 10.72 -5.27 -2.89
C THR A 21 9.60 -4.33 -3.30
N GLN A 22 9.01 -4.62 -4.45
CA GLN A 22 7.76 -3.99 -4.87
C GLN A 22 6.60 -4.85 -4.37
N HIS A 23 5.76 -4.26 -3.53
CA HIS A 23 4.54 -4.86 -3.01
C HIS A 23 3.34 -4.30 -3.76
N ARG A 24 2.43 -5.18 -4.16
CA ARG A 24 1.12 -4.80 -4.68
C ARG A 24 0.06 -5.43 -3.79
N LEU A 25 -0.79 -4.59 -3.20
CA LEU A 25 -1.81 -5.02 -2.26
C LEU A 25 -3.19 -4.61 -2.75
N THR A 26 -4.18 -5.43 -2.45
CA THR A 26 -5.59 -5.05 -2.53
C THR A 26 -6.21 -5.23 -1.16
N ILE A 27 -6.90 -4.19 -0.67
CA ILE A 27 -7.73 -4.27 0.53
C ILE A 27 -9.19 -4.10 0.16
N ALA A 28 -10.08 -4.70 0.95
CA ALA A 28 -11.50 -4.44 0.92
C ALA A 28 -11.99 -4.00 2.29
N ALA A 29 -12.87 -3.01 2.28
CA ALA A 29 -13.43 -2.40 3.48
C ALA A 29 -14.95 -2.27 3.36
N ASP A 30 -15.66 -2.66 4.41
CA ASP A 30 -17.04 -2.22 4.61
C ASP A 30 -17.07 -0.66 4.72
N PRO A 31 -18.24 -0.01 4.58
CA PRO A 31 -18.34 1.44 4.77
C PRO A 31 -17.73 1.88 6.12
N VAL A 32 -16.63 2.61 6.02
CA VAL A 32 -15.81 3.09 7.14
C VAL A 32 -15.76 4.61 7.06
N PRO A 33 -16.24 5.34 8.08
CA PRO A 33 -16.04 6.78 8.16
C PRO A 33 -14.54 7.11 8.15
N GLY A 34 -14.12 8.11 7.37
CA GLY A 34 -12.71 8.52 7.31
C GLY A 34 -11.84 7.68 6.36
N LEU A 35 -12.38 6.61 5.74
CA LEU A 35 -11.58 5.73 4.89
C LEU A 35 -11.01 6.47 3.69
N ARG A 36 -11.79 7.36 3.09
CA ARG A 36 -11.35 8.09 1.90
C ARG A 36 -10.21 9.03 2.24
N GLU A 37 -10.36 9.81 3.31
CA GLU A 37 -9.32 10.70 3.82
C GLU A 37 -8.07 9.92 4.20
N TRP A 38 -8.22 8.74 4.80
CA TRP A 38 -7.10 7.86 5.12
C TRP A 38 -6.38 7.36 3.86
N ILE A 39 -7.10 6.89 2.83
CA ILE A 39 -6.52 6.45 1.55
C ILE A 39 -5.77 7.60 0.88
N ASP A 40 -6.39 8.79 0.82
CA ASP A 40 -5.81 9.96 0.16
C ASP A 40 -4.53 10.45 0.88
N ALA A 41 -4.38 10.17 2.17
CA ALA A 41 -3.18 10.50 2.96
C ALA A 41 -2.07 9.43 2.90
N LEU A 42 -2.32 8.22 2.37
CA LEU A 42 -1.34 7.14 2.36
C LEU A 42 -0.05 7.48 1.58
N PRO A 43 -0.09 8.11 0.38
CA PRO A 43 1.12 8.42 -0.37
C PRO A 43 2.10 9.34 0.36
N ASP A 44 1.57 10.21 1.23
CA ASP A 44 2.35 11.19 2.00
C ASP A 44 2.71 10.70 3.41
N ALA A 45 2.31 9.47 3.77
CA ALA A 45 2.54 8.94 5.10
C ALA A 45 4.01 8.51 5.30
N GLU A 46 4.58 8.87 6.45
CA GLU A 46 5.89 8.38 6.85
C GLU A 46 5.79 7.04 7.56
N PHE A 47 6.56 6.06 7.09
CA PHE A 47 6.59 4.71 7.65
C PHE A 47 7.92 4.42 8.33
N MET A 48 7.87 4.12 9.63
CA MET A 48 9.04 3.66 10.38
C MET A 48 9.12 2.13 10.31
N MET A 49 10.10 1.62 9.57
CA MET A 49 10.36 0.18 9.42
C MET A 49 11.80 -0.15 9.79
N ARG A 50 12.02 -1.30 10.43
CA ARG A 50 13.38 -1.71 10.82
C ARG A 50 14.11 -2.33 9.63
N GLY A 51 15.28 -1.79 9.29
CA GLY A 51 16.14 -2.28 8.22
C GLY A 51 15.60 -2.07 6.81
N HIS A 52 14.50 -1.31 6.68
CA HIS A 52 13.89 -0.95 5.41
C HIS A 52 13.27 0.44 5.54
N PHE A 53 13.02 1.08 4.40
CA PHE A 53 12.18 2.27 4.33
C PHE A 53 11.24 2.19 3.13
N VAL A 54 10.09 2.87 3.20
CA VAL A 54 9.18 3.04 2.07
C VAL A 54 9.75 4.15 1.20
N ALA A 55 10.19 3.80 0.00
CA ALA A 55 10.71 4.75 -0.96
C ALA A 55 9.60 5.39 -1.79
N ASP A 56 8.50 4.67 -2.00
CA ASP A 56 7.32 5.16 -2.72
C ASP A 56 6.07 4.37 -2.31
N LEU A 57 4.93 5.04 -2.29
CA LEU A 57 3.62 4.44 -2.10
C LEU A 57 2.61 5.16 -3.00
N ALA A 58 1.97 4.40 -3.88
CA ALA A 58 0.94 4.92 -4.77
C ALA A 58 -0.38 4.17 -4.61
N VAL A 59 -1.48 4.91 -4.60
CA VAL A 59 -2.83 4.34 -4.71
C VAL A 59 -3.15 4.18 -6.19
N ASP A 60 -3.15 2.94 -6.66
CA ASP A 60 -3.38 2.61 -8.08
C ASP A 60 -4.87 2.70 -8.45
N ARG A 61 -5.75 2.33 -7.51
CA ARG A 61 -7.20 2.26 -7.74
C ARG A 61 -7.99 2.36 -6.46
N VAL A 62 -9.13 3.06 -6.54
CA VAL A 62 -10.20 3.03 -5.53
C VAL A 62 -11.51 2.78 -6.27
N GLU A 63 -12.22 1.71 -5.91
CA GLU A 63 -13.51 1.37 -6.51
C GLU A 63 -14.50 0.87 -5.46
N THR A 64 -15.79 1.04 -5.71
CA THR A 64 -16.85 0.51 -4.85
C THR A 64 -17.54 -0.65 -5.56
N VAL A 65 -17.50 -1.83 -4.95
CA VAL A 65 -18.09 -3.07 -5.47
C VAL A 65 -18.97 -3.67 -4.38
N ASP A 66 -20.23 -3.97 -4.69
CA ASP A 66 -21.20 -4.55 -3.74
C ASP A 66 -21.29 -3.83 -2.38
N GLY A 67 -21.15 -2.50 -2.40
CA GLY A 67 -21.20 -1.66 -1.20
C GLY A 67 -19.91 -1.65 -0.34
N ARG A 68 -18.84 -2.29 -0.81
CA ARG A 68 -17.50 -2.27 -0.20
C ARG A 68 -16.54 -1.45 -1.03
N THR A 69 -15.59 -0.79 -0.37
CA THR A 69 -14.51 -0.07 -1.05
C THR A 69 -13.32 -1.01 -1.21
N HIS A 70 -12.92 -1.24 -2.46
CA HIS A 70 -11.70 -1.95 -2.82
C HIS A 70 -10.62 -0.93 -3.20
N VAL A 71 -9.44 -1.11 -2.63
CA VAL A 71 -8.30 -0.23 -2.87
C VAL A 71 -7.12 -1.06 -3.28
N ALA A 72 -6.55 -0.74 -4.44
CA ALA A 72 -5.27 -1.29 -4.87
C ALA A 72 -4.19 -0.24 -4.67
N PHE A 73 -3.07 -0.64 -4.08
CA PHE A 73 -1.90 0.21 -3.92
C PHE A 73 -0.60 -0.55 -4.16
N ALA A 74 0.41 0.19 -4.60
CA ALA A 74 1.76 -0.29 -4.78
C ALA A 74 2.67 0.39 -3.75
N VAL A 75 3.58 -0.40 -3.15
CA VAL A 75 4.56 0.08 -2.18
C VAL A 75 5.94 -0.39 -2.62
N LEU A 76 6.92 0.50 -2.71
CA LEU A 76 8.31 0.14 -2.89
C LEU A 76 9.03 0.27 -1.56
N THR A 77 9.52 -0.85 -1.02
CA THR A 77 10.40 -0.85 0.15
C THR A 77 11.83 -1.10 -0.27
N LEU A 78 12.77 -0.31 0.23
CA LEU A 78 14.22 -0.51 0.02
C LEU A 78 14.87 -0.97 1.31
N ILE A 79 15.94 -1.75 1.21
CA ILE A 79 16.74 -2.20 2.35
C ILE A 79 17.61 -1.03 2.83
N ASP A 80 17.60 -0.79 4.14
CA ASP A 80 18.50 0.17 4.78
C ASP A 80 19.89 -0.46 4.93
N ALA A 81 20.93 0.23 4.45
CA ALA A 81 22.29 -0.31 4.28
C ALA A 81 23.15 -0.22 5.54
#